data_AF-A0A2N3AHM9-F1
#
_entry.id   AF-A0A2N3AHM9-F1
#
_cell.length_a   1.000
_cell.length_b   1.000
_cell.length_c   1.000
_cell.angle_alpha   90.00
_cell.angle_beta   90.00
_cell.angle_gamma   90.00
#
_symmetry.space_group_name_H-M   'P 1'
#
loop_
_entity.id
_entity.type
_entity.pdbx_description
1 polymer ?
#
loop_
_entity_poly.entity_id
_entity_poly.type
_entity_poly.pdbx_seq_one_letter_code
_entity_poly.pdbx_strand_id
1 'polypeptide(L)'
;MIKRVGILTGGGDCSGLNPTIRGAVYRAQDYNYEVYGIQEGWKGLVKGNISPLSLSEVKEIVDRGGTVLGTSRLNPYKIDNGIKQVLDSIKKFKLDAIIAIGGEDTLGVANKLFK
;
A
#
# COMPACT_ATOMS: atom_id res chain seq x y z
N MET A 1 -9.55 -4.79 -18.91
CA MET A 1 -10.13 -5.22 -17.62
C MET A 1 -9.66 -4.21 -16.58
N ILE A 2 -10.59 -3.60 -15.82
CA ILE A 2 -10.20 -2.67 -14.74
C ILE A 2 -9.50 -3.48 -13.66
N LYS A 3 -8.34 -3.01 -13.20
CA LYS A 3 -7.56 -3.62 -12.13
C LYS A 3 -7.54 -2.72 -10.91
N ARG A 4 -7.54 -3.32 -9.72
CA ARG A 4 -7.43 -2.62 -8.44
C ARG A 4 -6.10 -2.90 -7.79
N VAL A 5 -5.33 -1.86 -7.52
CA VAL A 5 -3.98 -1.99 -6.96
C VAL A 5 -3.96 -1.35 -5.59
N GLY A 6 -3.59 -2.12 -4.56
CA GLY A 6 -3.28 -1.59 -3.24
C GLY A 6 -1.89 -0.98 -3.21
N ILE A 7 -1.69 0.13 -2.50
CA ILE A 7 -0.37 0.73 -2.28
C ILE A 7 -0.16 0.98 -0.79
N LEU A 8 1.03 0.60 -0.28
CA LEU A 8 1.37 0.75 1.13
C LEU A 8 2.82 1.19 1.31
N THR A 9 3.09 1.91 2.39
CA THR A 9 4.43 2.28 2.85
C THR A 9 4.72 1.62 4.20
N GLY A 10 5.85 0.90 4.30
CA GLY A 10 6.24 0.16 5.50
C GLY A 10 7.68 0.45 5.95
N GLY A 11 7.93 0.29 7.26
CA GLY A 11 9.24 0.53 7.86
C GLY A 11 9.50 1.98 8.26
N GLY A 12 10.74 2.45 8.09
CA GLY A 12 11.14 3.82 8.38
C GLY A 12 10.67 4.81 7.31
N ASP A 13 10.50 6.06 7.70
CA ASP A 13 10.05 7.11 6.79
C ASP A 13 11.21 7.68 5.94
N CYS A 14 10.95 8.09 4.71
CA CYS A 14 11.93 8.74 3.83
C CYS A 14 11.28 9.76 2.90
N SER A 15 12.05 10.76 2.43
CA SER A 15 11.54 11.87 1.62
C SER A 15 11.00 11.46 0.23
N GLY A 16 11.28 10.24 -0.24
CA GLY A 16 10.86 9.75 -1.54
C GLY A 16 9.49 9.06 -1.57
N LEU A 17 8.85 8.83 -0.42
CA LEU A 17 7.63 8.01 -0.36
C LEU A 17 6.44 8.69 -1.05
N ASN A 18 6.15 9.95 -0.74
CA ASN A 18 5.07 10.69 -1.38
C ASN A 18 5.24 10.84 -2.90
N PRO A 19 6.43 11.23 -3.43
CA PRO A 19 6.69 11.19 -4.87
C PRO A 19 6.45 9.81 -5.50
N THR A 20 6.82 8.72 -4.81
CA THR A 20 6.62 7.34 -5.30
C THR A 20 5.14 6.98 -5.36
N ILE A 21 4.38 7.28 -4.29
CA ILE A 21 2.92 7.09 -4.25
C ILE A 21 2.26 7.87 -5.40
N ARG A 22 2.62 9.15 -5.57
CA ARG A 22 2.11 9.98 -6.65
C ARG A 22 2.43 9.37 -8.02
N GLY A 23 3.68 8.98 -8.27
CA GLY A 23 4.09 8.37 -9.53
C GLY A 23 3.30 7.09 -9.85
N ALA A 24 3.07 6.24 -8.87
CA ALA A 24 2.27 5.03 -9.02
C ALA A 24 0.80 5.34 -9.37
N VAL A 25 0.19 6.33 -8.71
CA VAL A 25 -1.21 6.75 -8.99
C VAL A 25 -1.34 7.33 -10.40
N TYR A 26 -0.42 8.21 -10.81
CA TYR A 26 -0.42 8.74 -12.19
C TYR A 26 -0.22 7.63 -13.22
N ARG A 27 0.71 6.70 -12.99
CA ARG A 27 0.95 5.61 -13.94
C ARG A 27 -0.22 4.63 -14.01
N ALA A 28 -0.91 4.38 -12.90
CA ALA A 28 -2.11 3.54 -12.86
C ALA A 28 -3.24 4.13 -13.73
N GLN A 29 -3.36 5.46 -13.76
CA GLN A 29 -4.35 6.15 -14.60
C GLN A 29 -4.14 5.85 -16.09
N ASP A 30 -2.89 5.81 -16.56
CA ASP A 30 -2.58 5.50 -17.97
C ASP A 30 -3.10 4.13 -18.42
N TYR A 31 -3.33 3.21 -17.49
CA TYR A 31 -3.84 1.86 -17.72
C TYR A 31 -5.30 1.66 -17.29
N ASN A 32 -6.00 2.72 -16.90
CA ASN A 32 -7.35 2.67 -16.31
C ASN A 32 -7.42 1.73 -15.08
N TYR A 33 -6.40 1.78 -14.22
CA TYR A 33 -6.38 1.04 -12.95
C TYR A 33 -6.83 1.93 -11.79
N GLU A 34 -7.56 1.35 -10.84
CA GLU A 34 -7.96 1.99 -9.59
C GLU A 34 -6.87 1.77 -8.54
N VAL A 35 -6.43 2.82 -7.85
CA VAL A 35 -5.46 2.72 -6.76
C VAL A 35 -6.15 2.87 -5.42
N TYR A 36 -5.78 2.02 -4.47
CA TYR A 36 -6.27 2.02 -3.11
C TYR A 36 -5.10 2.20 -2.13
N GLY A 37 -5.10 3.28 -1.38
CA GLY A 37 -4.14 3.57 -0.33
C GLY A 37 -4.41 2.73 0.93
N ILE A 38 -3.39 2.05 1.41
CA ILE A 38 -3.42 1.23 2.62
C ILE A 38 -2.69 2.00 3.73
N GLN A 39 -3.40 2.35 4.79
CA GLN A 39 -2.88 3.20 5.86
C GLN A 39 -1.94 2.44 6.79
N GLU A 40 -0.87 3.06 7.28
CA GLU A 40 0.10 2.49 8.22
C GLU A 40 0.73 1.16 7.74
N GLY A 41 0.93 0.98 6.44
CA GLY A 41 1.60 -0.21 5.89
C GLY A 41 0.81 -1.51 6.06
N TRP A 42 1.50 -2.61 6.41
CA TRP A 42 0.86 -3.91 6.61
C TRP A 42 -0.19 -3.92 7.73
N LYS A 43 -0.06 -3.04 8.74
CA LYS A 43 -1.06 -2.88 9.81
C LYS A 43 -2.42 -2.46 9.25
N GLY A 44 -2.47 -1.53 8.29
CA GLY A 44 -3.74 -1.16 7.66
C GLY A 44 -4.31 -2.28 6.84
N LEU A 45 -3.48 -3.05 6.13
CA LEU A 45 -3.96 -4.18 5.35
C LEU A 45 -4.55 -5.28 6.24
N VAL A 46 -3.93 -5.56 7.39
CA VAL A 46 -4.48 -6.47 8.41
C VAL A 46 -5.83 -5.96 8.93
N LYS A 47 -5.95 -4.65 9.17
CA LYS A 47 -7.19 -4.03 9.70
C LYS A 47 -8.26 -3.72 8.65
N GLY A 48 -7.93 -3.85 7.36
CA GLY A 48 -8.77 -3.38 6.27
C GLY A 48 -8.94 -1.86 6.22
N ASN A 49 -7.96 -1.08 6.71
CA ASN A 49 -7.93 0.38 6.60
C ASN A 49 -7.40 0.79 5.23
N ILE A 50 -8.31 0.78 4.24
CA ILE A 50 -8.01 0.96 2.83
C ILE A 50 -9.01 1.93 2.23
N SER A 51 -8.54 2.94 1.51
CA SER A 51 -9.37 3.94 0.82
C SER A 51 -8.91 4.14 -0.62
N PRO A 52 -9.79 4.53 -1.55
CA PRO A 52 -9.36 4.96 -2.88
C PRO A 52 -8.30 6.07 -2.80
N LEU A 53 -7.39 6.12 -3.76
CA LEU A 53 -6.46 7.22 -4.00
C LEU A 53 -6.65 7.76 -5.41
N SER A 54 -7.20 8.96 -5.48
CA SER A 54 -7.42 9.72 -6.70
C SER A 54 -6.26 10.66 -7.01
N LEU A 55 -6.24 11.17 -8.25
CA LEU A 55 -5.26 12.18 -8.68
C LEU A 55 -5.31 13.45 -7.82
N SER A 56 -6.51 13.84 -7.38
CA SER A 56 -6.70 14.98 -6.48
C SER A 56 -6.02 14.76 -5.13
N GLU A 57 -6.05 13.55 -4.59
CA GLU A 57 -5.44 13.22 -3.30
C GLU A 57 -3.91 13.22 -3.34
N VAL A 58 -3.32 12.92 -4.51
CA VAL A 58 -1.85 12.88 -4.69
C VAL A 58 -1.26 14.12 -5.38
N LYS A 59 -2.08 15.12 -5.73
CA LYS A 59 -1.63 16.28 -6.50
C LYS A 59 -0.56 17.10 -5.76
N GLU A 60 -0.79 17.34 -4.47
CA GLU A 60 -0.02 18.28 -3.64
C GLU A 60 0.84 17.58 -2.58
N ILE A 61 1.20 16.30 -2.79
CA ILE A 61 1.98 15.53 -1.82
C ILE A 61 3.47 15.44 -2.17
N VAL A 62 3.85 15.81 -3.40
CA VAL A 62 5.20 15.57 -3.95
C VAL A 62 6.31 16.29 -3.18
N ASP A 63 5.99 17.44 -2.58
CA ASP A 63 6.87 18.29 -1.79
C ASP A 63 6.72 18.06 -0.28
N ARG A 64 5.78 17.19 0.14
CA ARG A 64 5.56 16.87 1.55
C ARG A 64 6.55 15.82 2.02
N GLY A 65 7.22 16.11 3.12
CA GLY A 65 8.03 15.12 3.83
C GLY A 65 7.18 13.94 4.29
N GLY A 66 7.84 12.79 4.37
CA GLY A 66 7.28 11.57 4.89
C GLY A 66 6.35 10.80 3.95
N THR A 67 5.32 10.17 4.50
CA THR A 67 4.27 9.44 3.75
C THR A 67 2.86 9.84 4.17
N VAL A 68 2.02 10.21 3.20
CA VAL A 68 0.58 10.50 3.41
C VAL A 68 -0.24 9.26 3.81
N LEU A 69 0.31 8.06 3.61
CA LEU A 69 -0.31 6.81 4.05
C LEU A 69 0.14 6.39 5.45
N GLY A 70 1.12 7.08 6.04
CA GLY A 70 1.76 6.62 7.28
C GLY A 70 2.55 5.31 7.09
N THR A 71 3.18 4.86 8.17
CA THR A 71 3.96 3.62 8.16
C THR A 71 3.82 2.88 9.49
N SER A 72 4.06 1.57 9.48
CA SER A 72 4.21 0.77 10.69
C SER A 72 5.27 -0.31 10.51
N ARG A 73 5.71 -0.90 11.62
CA ARG A 73 6.63 -2.05 11.67
C ARG A 73 5.91 -3.38 11.89
N LEU A 74 4.60 -3.42 11.66
CA LEU A 74 3.83 -4.65 11.84
C LEU A 74 4.20 -5.63 10.72
N ASN A 75 4.61 -6.83 11.10
CA ASN A 75 4.78 -7.94 10.18
C ASN A 75 3.61 -8.92 10.37
N PRO A 76 2.74 -9.14 9.36
CA PRO A 76 1.54 -9.95 9.50
C PRO A 76 1.83 -11.44 9.74
N TYR A 77 3.06 -11.91 9.48
CA TYR A 77 3.50 -13.27 9.82
C TYR A 77 3.88 -13.44 11.30
N LYS A 78 4.04 -12.35 12.06
CA LYS A 78 4.42 -12.35 13.48
C LYS A 78 3.23 -12.17 14.43
N ILE A 79 2.01 -12.11 13.89
CA ILE A 79 0.78 -11.96 14.68
C ILE A 79 -0.19 -13.10 14.35
N ASP A 80 -0.98 -13.49 15.34
CA ASP A 80 -1.97 -14.54 15.18
C ASP A 80 -3.01 -14.14 14.12
N ASN A 81 -3.27 -15.05 13.18
CA ASN A 81 -4.19 -14.86 12.06
C ASN A 81 -3.89 -13.67 11.12
N GLY A 82 -2.72 -13.01 11.22
CA GLY A 82 -2.43 -11.81 10.44
C GLY A 82 -2.50 -12.01 8.93
N ILE A 83 -1.97 -13.12 8.42
CA ILE A 83 -2.03 -13.44 6.99
C ILE A 83 -3.46 -13.70 6.51
N LYS A 84 -4.26 -14.40 7.31
CA LYS A 84 -5.68 -14.61 6.99
C LYS A 84 -6.40 -13.26 6.87
N GLN A 85 -6.18 -12.35 7.81
CA GLN A 85 -6.75 -11.00 7.78
C GLN A 85 -6.29 -10.17 6.58
N VAL A 86 -5.02 -10.29 6.18
CA VAL A 86 -4.49 -9.68 4.95
C VAL A 86 -5.23 -10.21 3.73
N LEU A 87 -5.36 -11.53 3.58
CA LEU A 87 -6.05 -12.17 2.45
C LEU A 87 -7.54 -11.81 2.42
N ASP A 88 -8.20 -11.77 3.58
CA ASP A 88 -9.59 -11.36 3.72
C ASP A 88 -9.78 -9.91 3.26
N SER A 89 -8.86 -9.00 3.62
CA SER A 89 -8.88 -7.62 3.16
C SER A 89 -8.62 -7.50 1.65
N ILE A 90 -7.63 -8.21 1.11
CA ILE A 90 -7.37 -8.26 -0.35
C ILE A 90 -8.64 -8.68 -1.10
N LYS A 91 -9.31 -9.73 -0.62
CA LYS A 91 -10.57 -10.23 -1.20
C LYS A 91 -11.72 -9.24 -1.05
N LYS A 92 -11.88 -8.64 0.13
CA LYS A 92 -12.94 -7.66 0.43
C LYS A 92 -12.87 -6.44 -0.48
N PHE A 93 -11.66 -5.90 -0.67
CA PHE A 93 -11.42 -4.72 -1.51
C PHE A 93 -11.22 -5.08 -2.99
N LYS A 94 -11.14 -6.38 -3.31
CA LYS A 94 -10.92 -6.93 -4.66
C LYS A 94 -9.60 -6.43 -5.26
N LEU A 95 -8.53 -6.40 -4.46
CA LEU A 95 -7.22 -5.98 -4.92
C LEU A 95 -6.60 -7.09 -5.78
N ASP A 96 -6.20 -6.74 -7.00
CA ASP A 96 -5.50 -7.62 -7.93
C ASP A 96 -3.99 -7.68 -7.66
N ALA A 97 -3.43 -6.61 -7.10
CA ALA A 97 -2.00 -6.48 -6.80
C ALA A 97 -1.74 -5.54 -5.62
N ILE A 98 -0.55 -5.63 -5.03
CA ILE A 98 -0.07 -4.74 -3.99
C ILE A 98 1.29 -4.16 -4.40
N ILE A 99 1.40 -2.83 -4.36
CA ILE A 99 2.66 -2.09 -4.43
C ILE A 99 3.13 -1.86 -3.00
N ALA A 100 4.12 -2.65 -2.56
CA ALA A 100 4.73 -2.52 -1.24
C ALA A 100 6.00 -1.66 -1.34
N ILE A 101 6.01 -0.51 -0.66
CA ILE A 101 7.16 0.41 -0.64
C ILE A 101 7.78 0.37 0.75
N GLY A 102 9.04 -0.02 0.85
CA GLY A 102 9.75 -0.08 2.12
C GLY A 102 11.06 -0.86 2.04
N GLY A 103 11.65 -1.10 3.21
CA GLY A 103 12.90 -1.86 3.34
C GLY A 103 12.70 -3.38 3.38
N GLU A 104 13.74 -4.09 3.83
CA GLU A 104 13.83 -5.56 3.81
C GLU A 104 12.63 -6.26 4.48
N ASP A 105 12.18 -5.81 5.65
CA ASP A 105 11.02 -6.44 6.33
C ASP A 105 9.73 -6.26 5.51
N THR A 106 9.52 -5.09 4.90
CA THR A 106 8.34 -4.82 4.08
C THR A 106 8.35 -5.65 2.81
N LEU A 107 9.49 -5.71 2.11
CA LEU A 107 9.66 -6.48 0.88
C LEU A 107 9.69 -7.99 1.14
N GLY A 108 10.21 -8.42 2.29
CA GLY A 108 10.20 -9.82 2.74
C GLY A 108 8.78 -10.35 2.95
N VAL A 109 7.90 -9.56 3.55
CA VAL A 109 6.46 -9.88 3.66
C VAL A 109 5.83 -9.98 2.26
N ALA A 110 6.08 -9.01 1.38
CA ALA A 110 5.53 -9.02 0.02
C ALA A 110 5.98 -10.25 -0.79
N ASN A 111 7.27 -10.59 -0.74
CA ASN A 111 7.82 -11.76 -1.42
C ASN A 111 7.24 -13.07 -0.88
N LYS A 112 7.04 -13.18 0.44
CA LYS A 112 6.45 -14.37 1.05
C LYS A 112 4.94 -14.49 0.77
N LEU A 113 4.24 -13.37 0.62
CA LEU A 113 2.81 -13.34 0.28
C LEU A 113 2.55 -13.67 -1.20
N PHE A 114 3.49 -13.33 -2.08
CA PHE A 114 3.40 -13.60 -3.51
C PHE A 114 3.61 -15.08 -3.87
N LYS A 115 4.42 -15.78 -3.09
CA LYS A 115 4.71 -17.21 -3.25
C LYS A 115 3.56 -18.08 -2.75
#